data_AF-Q17C43-F1
#
_entry.id   AF-Q17C43-F1
#
_cell.length_a   1.000
_cell.length_b   1.000
_cell.length_c   1.000
_cell.angle_alpha   90.00
_cell.angle_beta   90.00
_cell.angle_gamma   90.00
#
_symmetry.space_group_name_H-M   'P 1'
#
loop_
_entity.id
_entity.type
_entity.pdbx_description
1 polymer ?
#
loop_
_entity_poly.entity_id
_entity_poly.type
_entity_poly.pdbx_seq_one_letter_code
_entity_poly.pdbx_strand_id
1 'polypeptide(L)'
;MSIIKGINFPLEVGNVDADCSICLQELQWPVFCPRCRQGNCFNCLEQWFRTKPECPACRHLFQLNDREKLRSKYACPQDGNLVEFYCEQCLDCFCAKCRVNTGGKHYRHSVRTVDALRKDIVTEVNALSKVLVQTLDKFKSLMLTGSPFELVQQRRVFQSEFDRLKVTTSNEVKILLTDVHGEKQDFTATDPLGNVWQLNVYPNGFSDARGKFISVYLKLVHGKQARYEYQFKILDKNGSKPIESYSAVDDFSIGSRSLACQRLIHLNEARQQCLTAKGYNMVFVSKPTNPTYGIECAAALAQNKRLRHDYRKFTWTVRNFTAKRVANKIEFSSIMYDQQKISWRFRIDCNGHWEQGSYISVFLELLNGAEGWFDVFIKLFNPMNPINQHKRELTHKFTVHSNWGVPHFVSHWDLNPFLSNDELHFEYGMRPAHIEQEIQ
;
A
#
# COMPACT_ATOMS: atom_id res chain seq x y z
N MET A 1 -29.09 0.01 18.00
CA MET A 1 -28.89 -1.37 18.50
C MET A 1 -27.39 -1.64 18.52
N SER A 2 -26.77 -1.79 19.70
CA SER A 2 -25.32 -2.01 19.81
C SER A 2 -24.96 -3.35 19.17
N ILE A 3 -24.17 -3.31 18.09
CA ILE A 3 -23.69 -4.48 17.34
C ILE A 3 -22.64 -5.27 18.15
N ILE A 4 -22.26 -4.77 19.33
CA ILE A 4 -21.20 -5.31 20.20
C ILE A 4 -21.75 -6.27 21.28
N LYS A 5 -22.74 -7.11 20.96
CA LYS A 5 -23.09 -8.24 21.84
C LYS A 5 -22.10 -9.39 21.57
N GLY A 6 -20.87 -9.27 22.05
CA GLY A 6 -19.87 -10.34 21.91
C GLY A 6 -18.40 -9.96 22.10
N ILE A 7 -18.05 -8.68 22.23
CA ILE A 7 -16.67 -8.25 22.49
C ILE A 7 -16.51 -7.99 23.99
N ASN A 8 -15.71 -8.81 24.66
CA ASN A 8 -15.30 -8.54 26.04
C ASN A 8 -14.09 -7.60 26.02
N PHE A 9 -14.24 -6.42 26.64
CA PHE A 9 -13.14 -5.49 26.83
C PHE A 9 -12.44 -5.74 28.18
N PRO A 10 -11.13 -5.46 28.28
CA PRO A 10 -10.45 -5.49 29.57
C PRO A 10 -10.96 -4.42 30.52
N LEU A 11 -10.52 -4.55 31.77
CA LEU A 11 -10.82 -3.66 32.88
C LEU A 11 -10.50 -2.19 32.55
N GLU A 12 -11.40 -1.31 33.00
CA GLU A 12 -11.17 0.13 33.03
C GLU A 12 -10.26 0.46 34.19
N VAL A 13 -9.05 0.92 33.90
CA VAL A 13 -7.99 0.97 34.91
C VAL A 13 -8.19 2.14 35.85
N GLY A 14 -8.83 3.23 35.41
CA GLY A 14 -9.24 4.32 36.30
C GLY A 14 -10.39 3.97 37.25
N ASN A 15 -11.03 2.81 37.09
CA ASN A 15 -12.17 2.37 37.91
C ASN A 15 -11.83 1.21 38.85
N VAL A 16 -10.56 0.82 38.96
CA VAL A 16 -10.11 -0.20 39.91
C VAL A 16 -9.40 0.44 41.09
N ASP A 17 -9.48 -0.23 42.24
CA ASP A 17 -8.69 0.15 43.40
C ASP A 17 -7.19 -0.04 43.10
N ALA A 18 -6.40 0.99 43.43
CA ALA A 18 -4.96 0.99 43.22
C ALA A 18 -4.21 0.20 44.32
N ASP A 19 -4.92 -0.21 45.39
CA ASP A 19 -4.35 -0.95 46.49
C ASP A 19 -4.68 -2.45 46.44
N CYS A 20 -3.73 -3.26 46.90
CA CYS A 20 -3.83 -4.71 46.97
C CYS A 20 -4.83 -5.15 48.05
N SER A 21 -5.79 -6.01 47.70
CA SER A 21 -6.77 -6.49 48.69
C SER A 21 -6.22 -7.42 49.79
N ILE A 22 -4.95 -7.84 49.69
CA ILE A 22 -4.29 -8.66 50.71
C ILE A 22 -3.36 -7.81 51.58
N CYS A 23 -2.42 -7.06 50.99
CA CYS A 23 -1.42 -6.31 51.74
C CYS A 23 -1.78 -4.85 52.00
N LEU A 24 -2.86 -4.34 51.39
CA LEU A 24 -3.35 -2.97 51.53
C LEU A 24 -2.32 -1.88 51.14
N GLN A 25 -1.36 -2.26 50.30
CA GLN A 25 -0.38 -1.35 49.70
C GLN A 25 -0.65 -1.21 48.20
N GLU A 26 -0.07 -0.16 47.62
CA GLU A 26 -0.13 0.10 46.18
C GLU A 26 0.25 -1.15 45.36
N LEU A 27 -0.53 -1.41 44.31
CA LEU A 27 -0.44 -2.62 43.51
C LEU A 27 0.90 -2.74 42.79
N GLN A 28 1.61 -3.82 43.11
CA GLN A 28 2.86 -4.19 42.47
C GLN A 28 2.71 -5.50 41.70
N TRP A 29 2.98 -5.42 40.39
CA TRP A 29 2.66 -6.47 39.42
C TRP A 29 1.19 -6.93 39.54
N PRO A 30 0.22 -6.04 39.28
CA PRO A 30 -1.19 -6.29 39.57
C PRO A 30 -1.80 -7.45 38.80
N VAL A 31 -2.55 -8.28 39.51
CA VAL A 31 -3.43 -9.31 38.97
C VAL A 31 -4.86 -9.05 39.46
N PHE A 32 -5.80 -8.93 38.52
CA PHE A 32 -7.20 -8.66 38.80
C PHE A 32 -8.06 -9.90 38.67
N CYS A 33 -9.00 -10.08 39.60
CA CYS A 33 -9.97 -11.16 39.52
C CYS A 33 -10.87 -10.99 38.28
N PRO A 34 -11.07 -12.03 37.45
CA PRO A 34 -11.91 -11.94 36.26
C PRO A 34 -13.40 -11.72 36.59
N ARG A 35 -13.83 -12.05 37.82
CA ARG A 35 -15.22 -11.91 38.27
C ARG A 35 -15.46 -10.58 38.98
N CYS A 36 -14.80 -10.35 40.12
CA CYS A 36 -15.07 -9.18 40.96
C CYS A 36 -14.18 -7.98 40.66
N ARG A 37 -13.17 -8.13 39.78
CA ARG A 37 -12.29 -7.04 39.36
C ARG A 37 -11.39 -6.45 40.45
N GLN A 38 -11.35 -7.06 41.64
CA GLN A 38 -10.44 -6.66 42.72
C GLN A 38 -8.98 -6.96 42.36
N GLY A 39 -8.09 -5.99 42.61
CA GLY A 39 -6.65 -6.08 42.36
C GLY A 39 -5.87 -6.71 43.51
N ASN A 40 -4.85 -7.49 43.17
CA ASN A 40 -3.88 -8.05 44.11
C ASN A 40 -2.47 -7.98 43.52
N CYS A 41 -1.46 -7.74 44.35
CA CYS A 41 -0.07 -7.93 43.94
C CYS A 41 0.16 -9.40 43.55
N PHE A 42 0.93 -9.65 42.48
CA PHE A 42 1.22 -11.01 42.01
C PHE A 42 1.77 -11.90 43.15
N ASN A 43 2.74 -11.40 43.92
CA ASN A 43 3.36 -12.16 45.01
C ASN A 43 2.36 -12.47 46.15
N CYS A 44 1.48 -11.51 46.49
CA CYS A 44 0.46 -11.72 47.51
C CYS A 44 -0.56 -12.78 47.07
N LEU A 45 -0.99 -12.71 45.81
CA LEU A 45 -1.94 -13.66 45.25
C LEU A 45 -1.31 -15.05 45.08
N GLU A 46 -0.03 -15.14 44.70
CA GLU A 46 0.71 -16.41 44.61
C GLU A 46 0.80 -17.10 45.99
N GLN A 47 1.12 -16.34 47.05
CA GLN A 47 1.12 -16.87 48.41
C GLN A 47 -0.27 -17.36 48.84
N TRP A 48 -1.32 -16.59 48.55
CA TRP A 48 -2.71 -16.99 48.83
C TRP A 48 -3.06 -18.32 48.13
N PHE A 49 -2.69 -18.45 46.86
CA PHE A 49 -3.03 -19.61 46.02
C PHE A 49 -2.36 -20.91 46.45
N ARG A 50 -1.28 -20.85 47.24
CA ARG A 50 -0.70 -22.03 47.89
C ARG A 50 -1.63 -22.65 48.93
N THR A 51 -2.56 -21.86 49.46
CA THR A 51 -3.54 -22.31 50.47
C THR A 51 -4.92 -22.51 49.88
N LYS A 52 -5.38 -21.57 49.03
CA LYS A 52 -6.73 -21.59 48.46
C LYS A 52 -6.73 -21.10 47.01
N PRO A 53 -7.26 -21.87 46.05
CA PRO A 53 -7.29 -21.49 44.62
C PRO A 53 -8.44 -20.51 44.28
N GLU A 54 -8.93 -19.76 45.27
CA GLU A 54 -10.08 -18.87 45.14
C GLU A 54 -9.68 -17.41 45.33
N CYS A 55 -10.39 -16.49 44.67
CA CYS A 55 -10.19 -15.05 44.86
C CYS A 55 -10.34 -14.67 46.35
N PRO A 56 -9.39 -13.91 46.93
CA PRO A 56 -9.49 -13.43 48.31
C PRO A 56 -10.76 -12.63 48.60
N ALA A 57 -11.24 -11.87 47.60
CA ALA A 57 -12.39 -10.98 47.75
C ALA A 57 -13.74 -11.67 47.48
N CYS A 58 -13.87 -12.43 46.38
CA CYS A 58 -15.16 -12.97 45.93
C CYS A 58 -15.26 -14.50 45.88
N ARG A 59 -14.20 -15.20 46.30
CA ARG A 59 -14.09 -16.67 46.30
C ARG A 59 -14.32 -17.34 44.94
N HIS A 60 -14.22 -16.58 43.85
CA HIS A 60 -14.26 -17.13 42.51
C HIS A 60 -13.02 -17.98 42.24
N LEU A 61 -13.21 -19.19 41.71
CA LEU A 61 -12.13 -20.06 41.29
C LEU A 61 -11.54 -19.55 39.98
N PHE A 62 -10.26 -19.18 39.98
CA PHE A 62 -9.51 -18.87 38.78
C PHE A 62 -8.04 -19.26 38.97
N GLN A 63 -7.36 -19.66 37.90
CA GLN A 63 -5.99 -20.18 37.97
C GLN A 63 -4.96 -19.13 37.53
N LEU A 64 -3.79 -19.13 38.17
CA LEU A 64 -2.61 -18.35 37.76
C LEU A 64 -1.80 -19.10 36.67
N ASN A 65 -2.46 -19.55 35.60
CA ASN A 65 -1.76 -20.20 34.49
C ASN A 65 -1.12 -19.15 33.59
N ASP A 66 0.15 -19.38 33.23
CA ASP A 66 1.12 -18.39 32.71
C ASP A 66 1.41 -17.24 33.69
N ARG A 67 2.16 -17.58 34.75
CA ARG A 67 2.64 -16.67 35.81
C ARG A 67 3.24 -15.38 35.25
N GLU A 68 4.03 -15.48 34.17
CA GLU A 68 4.68 -14.32 33.55
C GLU A 68 3.70 -13.41 32.79
N LYS A 69 2.73 -13.98 32.06
CA LYS A 69 1.77 -13.20 31.26
C LYS A 69 0.79 -12.41 32.12
N LEU A 70 0.35 -12.99 33.24
CA LEU A 70 -0.53 -12.31 34.18
C LEU A 70 0.20 -11.17 34.90
N ARG A 71 1.47 -11.40 35.26
CA ARG A 71 2.33 -10.42 35.91
C ARG A 71 2.52 -9.17 35.04
N SER A 72 2.74 -9.31 33.74
CA SER A 72 2.98 -8.18 32.82
C SER A 72 1.70 -7.50 32.31
N LYS A 73 0.51 -8.04 32.60
CA LYS A 73 -0.73 -7.61 31.94
C LYS A 73 -1.09 -6.16 32.24
N TYR A 74 -1.01 -5.75 33.50
CA TYR A 74 -1.37 -4.41 33.96
C TYR A 74 -0.21 -3.70 34.66
N ALA A 75 1.00 -4.23 34.52
CA ALA A 75 2.18 -3.73 35.20
C ALA A 75 3.02 -2.83 34.30
N CYS A 76 3.51 -1.73 34.85
CA CYS A 76 4.44 -0.86 34.16
C CYS A 76 5.75 -1.60 33.92
N PRO A 77 6.29 -1.59 32.68
CA PRO A 77 7.54 -2.29 32.38
C PRO A 77 8.75 -1.79 33.18
N GLN A 78 8.72 -0.55 33.67
CA GLN A 78 9.85 0.06 34.37
C GLN A 78 9.92 -0.36 35.83
N ASP A 79 8.77 -0.36 36.51
CA ASP A 79 8.74 -0.44 37.96
C ASP A 79 7.66 -1.38 38.52
N GLY A 80 6.83 -2.00 37.67
CA GLY A 80 5.81 -2.97 38.06
C GLY A 80 4.51 -2.38 38.60
N ASN A 81 4.38 -1.06 38.76
CA ASN A 81 3.16 -0.44 39.27
C ASN A 81 2.02 -0.51 38.23
N LEU A 82 0.78 -0.24 38.65
CA LEU A 82 -0.38 -0.22 37.75
C LEU A 82 -0.19 0.74 36.57
N VAL A 83 -0.44 0.27 35.34
CA VAL A 83 -0.41 1.12 34.14
C VAL A 83 -1.65 1.99 34.04
N GLU A 84 -1.46 3.29 33.87
CA GLU A 84 -2.56 4.26 33.74
C GLU A 84 -2.45 5.09 32.47
N PHE A 85 -1.23 5.24 31.96
CA PHE A 85 -0.89 6.16 30.88
C PHE A 85 -0.27 5.44 29.70
N TYR A 86 -0.48 6.01 28.52
CA TYR A 86 0.12 5.62 27.25
C TYR A 86 0.86 6.82 26.66
N CYS A 87 2.11 6.60 26.24
CA CYS A 87 2.96 7.59 25.61
C CYS A 87 2.83 7.49 24.09
N GLU A 88 2.40 8.57 23.43
CA GLU A 88 2.19 8.57 21.98
C GLU A 88 3.49 8.59 21.19
N GLN A 89 4.59 9.06 21.77
CA GLN A 89 5.92 9.06 21.16
C GLN A 89 6.69 7.77 21.44
N CYS A 90 6.72 7.34 22.70
CA CYS A 90 7.46 6.14 23.09
C CYS A 90 6.74 4.85 22.76
N LEU A 91 5.45 4.94 22.43
CA LEU A 91 4.68 3.79 22.00
C LEU A 91 4.51 2.73 23.11
N ASP A 92 4.57 3.14 24.37
CA ASP A 92 4.59 2.30 25.58
C ASP A 92 3.52 2.72 26.63
N CYS A 93 3.01 1.74 27.38
CA CYS A 93 2.21 1.96 28.60
C CYS A 93 3.09 2.12 29.85
N PHE A 94 2.67 2.98 30.78
CA PHE A 94 3.42 3.26 32.01
C PHE A 94 2.51 3.73 33.17
N CYS A 95 3.03 3.74 34.38
CA CYS A 95 2.32 4.08 35.61
C CYS A 95 2.32 5.60 35.92
N ALA A 96 1.54 6.02 36.92
CA ALA A 96 1.52 7.40 37.40
C ALA A 96 2.88 7.89 37.92
N LYS A 97 3.69 7.03 38.56
CA LYS A 97 5.03 7.39 39.04
C LYS A 97 5.97 7.77 37.89
N CYS A 98 5.99 6.97 36.83
CA CYS A 98 6.74 7.27 35.62
C CYS A 98 6.22 8.54 34.91
N ARG A 99 4.95 8.94 35.12
CA ARG A 99 4.39 10.19 34.55
C ARG A 99 4.96 11.44 35.19
N VAL A 100 5.12 11.44 36.51
CA VAL A 100 5.58 12.62 37.27
C VAL A 100 7.10 12.78 37.30
N ASN A 101 7.86 11.76 36.90
CA ASN A 101 9.32 11.81 36.88
C ASN A 101 9.84 12.77 35.79
N THR A 102 10.24 13.98 36.20
CA THR A 102 10.70 15.06 35.31
C THR A 102 12.06 14.83 34.65
N GLY A 103 12.75 13.73 34.96
CA GLY A 103 13.95 13.25 34.26
C GLY A 103 13.76 11.88 33.61
N GLY A 104 12.53 11.34 33.61
CA GLY A 104 12.24 9.98 33.14
C GLY A 104 12.01 9.89 31.62
N LYS A 105 11.94 8.66 31.11
CA LYS A 105 11.74 8.31 29.68
C LYS A 105 10.55 9.02 29.01
N HIS A 106 9.53 9.38 29.78
CA HIS A 106 8.27 9.97 29.28
C HIS A 106 8.14 11.47 29.54
N TYR A 107 9.21 12.13 30.01
CA TYR A 107 9.20 13.57 30.25
C TYR A 107 8.99 14.35 28.95
N ARG A 108 8.05 15.30 28.97
CA ARG A 108 7.62 16.13 27.82
C ARG A 108 7.07 15.36 26.60
N HIS A 109 6.73 14.09 26.77
CA HIS A 109 6.00 13.36 25.74
C HIS A 109 4.48 13.57 25.86
N SER A 110 3.81 13.49 24.71
CA SER A 110 2.36 13.45 24.58
C SER A 110 1.85 12.15 25.19
N VAL A 111 0.94 12.27 26.12
CA VAL A 111 0.47 11.16 26.93
C VAL A 111 -1.03 11.23 27.06
N ARG A 112 -1.65 10.07 26.97
CA ARG A 112 -3.09 9.88 27.16
C ARG A 112 -3.32 8.81 28.22
N THR A 113 -4.49 8.80 28.82
CA THR A 113 -4.87 7.70 29.70
C THR A 113 -5.20 6.46 28.86
N VAL A 114 -4.92 5.28 29.42
CA VAL A 114 -5.29 4.00 28.81
C VAL A 114 -6.82 3.91 28.62
N ASP A 115 -7.60 4.53 29.51
CA ASP A 115 -9.06 4.54 29.40
C ASP A 115 -9.57 5.41 28.25
N ALA A 116 -8.96 6.58 28.02
CA ALA A 116 -9.28 7.40 26.84
C ALA A 116 -8.94 6.66 25.54
N LEU A 117 -7.81 5.94 25.53
CA LEU A 117 -7.41 5.09 24.42
C LEU A 117 -8.46 4.00 24.12
N ARG A 118 -8.96 3.34 25.17
CA ARG A 118 -10.01 2.32 25.06
C ARG A 118 -11.28 2.91 24.43
N LYS A 119 -11.69 4.09 24.88
CA LYS A 119 -12.89 4.78 24.37
C LYS A 119 -12.78 5.14 22.89
N ASP A 120 -11.61 5.57 22.44
CA ASP A 120 -11.36 5.85 21.02
C ASP A 120 -11.53 4.59 20.17
N ILE A 121 -10.88 3.48 20.56
CA ILE A 121 -10.98 2.20 19.84
C ILE A 121 -12.45 1.77 19.72
N VAL A 122 -13.22 1.86 20.80
CA VAL A 122 -14.66 1.53 20.79
C VAL A 122 -15.43 2.44 19.82
N THR A 123 -15.13 3.73 19.81
CA THR A 123 -15.79 4.71 18.94
C THR A 123 -15.50 4.43 17.47
N GLU A 124 -14.24 4.16 17.14
CA GLU A 124 -13.81 3.87 15.77
C GLU A 124 -14.37 2.53 15.26
N VAL A 125 -14.41 1.49 16.11
CA VAL A 125 -15.07 0.22 15.78
C VAL A 125 -16.57 0.40 15.54
N ASN A 126 -17.25 1.23 16.34
CA ASN A 126 -18.66 1.54 16.13
C ASN A 126 -18.91 2.29 14.81
N ALA A 127 -18.00 3.19 14.43
CA ALA A 127 -18.08 3.93 13.17
C ALA A 127 -17.99 2.99 11.94
N LEU A 128 -17.20 1.92 12.01
CA LEU A 128 -17.10 0.90 10.94
C LEU A 128 -18.40 0.13 10.70
N SER A 129 -19.24 -0.03 11.72
CA SER A 129 -20.47 -0.85 11.64
C SER A 129 -21.52 -0.32 10.66
N LYS A 130 -21.43 0.94 10.24
CA LYS A 130 -22.34 1.53 9.24
C LYS A 130 -21.97 1.20 7.80
N VAL A 131 -20.76 0.68 7.52
CA VAL A 131 -20.22 0.61 6.15
C VAL A 131 -19.88 -0.80 5.65
N LEU A 132 -19.51 -1.79 6.48
CA LEU A 132 -19.13 -3.12 5.95
C LEU A 132 -19.42 -4.29 6.91
N VAL A 133 -20.35 -5.16 6.51
CA VAL A 133 -20.72 -6.39 7.24
C VAL A 133 -19.71 -7.54 7.03
N GLN A 134 -18.90 -7.51 5.96
CA GLN A 134 -17.97 -8.59 5.63
C GLN A 134 -16.56 -8.43 6.23
N THR A 135 -16.10 -7.21 6.52
CA THR A 135 -14.79 -6.98 7.19
C THR A 135 -14.86 -7.23 8.70
N LEU A 136 -16.08 -7.26 9.26
CA LEU A 136 -16.35 -7.38 10.69
C LEU A 136 -15.81 -8.68 11.29
N ASP A 137 -15.77 -9.80 10.57
CA ASP A 137 -15.28 -11.06 11.15
C ASP A 137 -13.75 -11.08 11.32
N LYS A 138 -13.02 -10.39 10.44
CA LYS A 138 -11.57 -10.18 10.56
C LYS A 138 -11.22 -9.19 11.68
N PHE A 139 -12.07 -8.20 11.92
CA PHE A 139 -11.93 -7.27 13.06
C PHE A 139 -12.33 -7.89 14.40
N LYS A 140 -13.38 -8.72 14.43
CA LYS A 140 -13.77 -9.48 15.64
C LYS A 140 -12.63 -10.39 16.12
N SER A 141 -11.90 -11.03 15.20
CA SER A 141 -10.73 -11.86 15.57
C SER A 141 -9.55 -11.05 16.13
N LEU A 142 -9.48 -9.74 15.88
CA LEU A 142 -8.42 -8.86 16.39
C LEU A 142 -8.74 -8.28 17.78
N MET A 143 -10.00 -8.32 18.22
CA MET A 143 -10.51 -7.63 19.41
C MET A 143 -10.87 -8.59 20.55
N LEU A 144 -10.15 -9.70 20.67
CA LEU A 144 -10.31 -10.63 21.80
C LEU A 144 -9.59 -10.04 23.02
N THR A 145 -10.35 -9.74 24.08
CA THR A 145 -9.93 -9.45 25.47
C THR A 145 -8.42 -9.33 25.73
N GLY A 146 -7.87 -8.11 25.65
CA GLY A 146 -6.42 -7.88 25.78
C GLY A 146 -5.99 -7.14 27.05
N SER A 147 -4.71 -7.18 27.40
CA SER A 147 -4.02 -6.25 28.29
C SER A 147 -4.09 -4.79 27.77
N PRO A 148 -3.86 -3.77 28.62
CA PRO A 148 -3.54 -2.42 28.17
C PRO A 148 -2.50 -2.33 27.05
N PHE A 149 -1.50 -3.21 27.06
CA PHE A 149 -0.47 -3.28 26.01
C PHE A 149 -1.05 -3.75 24.68
N GLU A 150 -1.88 -4.79 24.70
CA GLU A 150 -2.59 -5.29 23.52
C GLU A 150 -3.59 -4.27 23.00
N LEU A 151 -4.28 -3.51 23.87
CA LEU A 151 -5.14 -2.40 23.43
C LEU A 151 -4.36 -1.32 22.66
N VAL A 152 -3.16 -0.97 23.12
CA VAL A 152 -2.27 -0.03 22.41
C VAL A 152 -1.86 -0.57 21.05
N GLN A 153 -1.43 -1.84 21.00
CA GLN A 153 -1.05 -2.49 19.76
C GLN A 153 -2.25 -2.58 18.80
N GLN A 154 -3.42 -2.95 19.32
CA GLN A 154 -4.68 -3.00 18.60
C GLN A 154 -5.06 -1.64 18.05
N ARG A 155 -4.92 -0.52 18.78
CA ARG A 155 -5.18 0.81 18.24
C ARG A 155 -4.29 1.13 17.05
N ARG A 156 -3.00 0.76 17.06
CA ARG A 156 -2.12 1.01 15.89
C ARG A 156 -2.48 0.16 14.69
N VAL A 157 -2.71 -1.13 14.92
CA VAL A 157 -3.16 -2.05 13.88
C VAL A 157 -4.49 -1.55 13.34
N PHE A 158 -5.41 -1.16 14.21
CA PHE A 158 -6.70 -0.60 13.87
C PHE A 158 -6.56 0.70 13.08
N GLN A 159 -5.79 1.68 13.55
CA GLN A 159 -5.56 2.94 12.84
C GLN A 159 -4.96 2.68 11.46
N SER A 160 -3.99 1.77 11.35
CA SER A 160 -3.40 1.34 10.08
C SER A 160 -4.42 0.67 9.16
N GLU A 161 -5.23 -0.26 9.68
CA GLU A 161 -6.30 -0.93 8.92
C GLU A 161 -7.45 0.03 8.58
N PHE A 162 -7.74 1.01 9.43
CA PHE A 162 -8.74 2.05 9.24
C PHE A 162 -8.27 3.07 8.19
N ASP A 163 -7.00 3.47 8.23
CA ASP A 163 -6.38 4.29 7.20
C ASP A 163 -6.31 3.52 5.88
N ARG A 164 -6.02 2.22 5.91
CA ARG A 164 -6.16 1.33 4.74
C ARG A 164 -7.60 1.31 4.23
N LEU A 165 -8.61 1.21 5.10
CA LEU A 165 -10.02 1.19 4.71
C LEU A 165 -10.52 2.54 4.19
N LYS A 166 -10.06 3.67 4.76
CA LYS A 166 -10.23 5.01 4.19
C LYS A 166 -9.56 5.13 2.82
N VAL A 167 -8.40 4.50 2.64
CA VAL A 167 -7.70 4.40 1.34
C VAL A 167 -8.41 3.44 0.38
N THR A 168 -9.21 2.51 0.89
CA THR A 168 -9.96 1.50 0.10
C THR A 168 -11.33 2.03 -0.37
N THR A 169 -11.85 3.10 0.23
CA THR A 169 -12.98 3.86 -0.35
C THR A 169 -12.46 4.82 -1.43
N SER A 170 -12.58 4.40 -2.69
CA SER A 170 -12.34 5.15 -3.94
C SER A 170 -11.79 6.58 -3.78
N ASN A 171 -10.45 6.71 -3.79
CA ASN A 171 -9.74 8.00 -3.84
C ASN A 171 -9.79 8.65 -5.25
N GLU A 172 -10.84 8.41 -6.03
CA GLU A 172 -10.92 8.88 -7.41
C GLU A 172 -11.31 10.36 -7.46
N VAL A 173 -10.41 11.20 -7.99
CA VAL A 173 -10.68 12.60 -8.28
C VAL A 173 -11.19 12.69 -9.72
N LYS A 174 -12.50 12.79 -9.88
CA LYS A 174 -13.12 12.94 -11.20
C LYS A 174 -12.94 14.39 -11.68
N ILE A 175 -12.14 14.58 -12.73
CA ILE A 175 -11.93 15.89 -13.34
C ILE A 175 -12.65 15.89 -14.68
N LEU A 176 -13.78 16.60 -14.72
CA LEU A 176 -14.48 16.80 -15.98
C LEU A 176 -13.69 17.81 -16.81
N LEU A 177 -13.13 17.36 -17.94
CA LEU A 177 -12.51 18.27 -18.89
C LEU A 177 -13.56 18.70 -19.89
N THR A 178 -14.06 19.92 -19.74
CA THR A 178 -14.94 20.51 -20.76
C THR A 178 -14.13 21.32 -21.78
N ASP A 179 -14.56 21.33 -23.03
CA ASP A 179 -14.03 22.15 -24.12
C ASP A 179 -12.55 21.92 -24.42
N VAL A 180 -12.12 20.66 -24.39
CA VAL A 180 -10.73 20.20 -24.61
C VAL A 180 -10.38 20.20 -26.10
N HIS A 181 -10.10 21.39 -26.62
CA HIS A 181 -9.70 21.61 -28.01
C HIS A 181 -8.62 22.70 -28.08
N GLY A 182 -7.86 22.72 -29.18
CA GLY A 182 -6.83 23.72 -29.41
C GLY A 182 -5.54 23.47 -28.62
N GLU A 183 -5.16 24.44 -27.80
CA GLU A 183 -3.88 24.50 -27.08
C GLU A 183 -3.90 23.76 -25.72
N LYS A 184 -2.78 23.82 -25.00
CA LYS A 184 -2.60 23.25 -23.66
C LYS A 184 -3.66 23.82 -22.69
N GLN A 185 -4.26 22.94 -21.89
CA GLN A 185 -5.21 23.30 -20.85
C GLN A 185 -4.74 22.78 -19.49
N ASP A 186 -4.98 23.57 -18.45
CA ASP A 186 -4.56 23.28 -17.07
C ASP A 186 -5.79 23.12 -16.18
N PHE A 187 -5.90 21.97 -15.52
CA PHE A 187 -7.00 21.67 -14.61
C PHE A 187 -6.45 21.43 -13.22
N THR A 188 -7.05 22.04 -12.21
CA THR A 188 -6.61 21.87 -10.82
C THR A 188 -7.66 21.06 -10.07
N ALA A 189 -7.21 20.09 -9.27
CA ALA A 189 -8.08 19.30 -8.42
C ALA A 189 -7.40 18.96 -7.10
N THR A 190 -8.21 18.86 -6.05
CA THR A 190 -7.73 18.49 -4.71
C THR A 190 -8.07 17.03 -4.45
N ASP A 191 -7.06 16.24 -4.08
CA ASP A 191 -7.28 14.85 -3.70
C ASP A 191 -7.86 14.73 -2.28
N PRO A 192 -8.41 13.56 -1.88
CA PRO A 192 -8.99 13.38 -0.54
C PRO A 192 -8.01 13.60 0.61
N LEU A 193 -6.71 13.66 0.34
CA LEU A 193 -5.66 13.93 1.32
C LEU A 193 -5.32 15.43 1.42
N GLY A 194 -6.00 16.28 0.66
CA GLY A 194 -5.77 17.73 0.62
C GLY A 194 -4.62 18.17 -0.28
N ASN A 195 -4.03 17.27 -1.08
CA ASN A 195 -3.02 17.67 -2.05
C ASN A 195 -3.69 18.32 -3.26
N VAL A 196 -3.14 19.43 -3.72
CA VAL A 196 -3.60 20.16 -4.90
C VAL A 196 -2.76 19.75 -6.09
N TRP A 197 -3.39 19.10 -7.05
CA TRP A 197 -2.81 18.61 -8.28
C TRP A 197 -3.21 19.49 -9.45
N GLN A 198 -2.26 19.75 -10.35
CA GLN A 198 -2.53 20.36 -11.65
C GLN A 198 -2.30 19.32 -12.75
N LEU A 199 -3.35 19.02 -13.49
CA LEU A 199 -3.33 18.20 -14.69
C LEU A 199 -3.12 19.11 -15.90
N ASN A 200 -1.98 18.96 -16.59
CA ASN A 200 -1.75 19.65 -17.85
C ASN A 200 -2.14 18.72 -19.00
N VAL A 201 -3.20 19.06 -19.71
CA VAL A 201 -3.74 18.27 -20.82
C VAL A 201 -3.41 18.96 -22.13
N TYR A 202 -2.87 18.19 -23.07
CA TYR A 202 -2.64 18.61 -24.45
C TYR A 202 -3.62 17.84 -25.34
N PRO A 203 -4.81 18.41 -25.62
CA PRO A 203 -5.87 17.80 -26.44
C PRO A 203 -5.36 17.28 -27.78
N ASN A 204 -4.43 18.02 -28.39
CA ASN A 204 -3.85 17.72 -29.69
C ASN A 204 -2.40 17.21 -29.55
N GLY A 205 -2.02 16.72 -28.38
CA GLY A 205 -0.71 16.15 -28.11
C GLY A 205 0.40 17.17 -27.89
N PHE A 206 1.51 16.68 -27.36
CA PHE A 206 2.72 17.45 -27.10
C PHE A 206 3.94 16.79 -27.76
N SER A 207 4.95 17.57 -28.16
CA SER A 207 6.18 17.07 -28.79
C SER A 207 5.89 16.17 -30.02
N ASP A 208 6.51 15.00 -30.12
CA ASP A 208 6.35 13.99 -31.16
C ASP A 208 4.96 13.34 -31.23
N ALA A 209 4.17 13.47 -30.16
CA ALA A 209 2.78 13.04 -30.11
C ALA A 209 1.79 14.07 -30.68
N ARG A 210 2.26 15.29 -30.99
CA ARG A 210 1.42 16.39 -31.50
C ARG A 210 0.69 15.98 -32.79
N GLY A 211 -0.61 16.26 -32.83
CA GLY A 211 -1.52 15.92 -33.93
C GLY A 211 -1.92 14.44 -34.01
N LYS A 212 -1.41 13.58 -33.12
CA LYS A 212 -1.64 12.13 -33.18
C LYS A 212 -2.27 11.56 -31.91
N PHE A 213 -1.87 12.04 -30.74
CA PHE A 213 -2.36 11.54 -29.45
C PHE A 213 -2.77 12.66 -28.51
N ILE A 214 -3.57 12.34 -27.50
CA ILE A 214 -3.74 13.19 -26.31
C ILE A 214 -2.55 12.96 -25.38
N SER A 215 -1.93 14.04 -24.89
CA SER A 215 -0.84 13.98 -23.90
C SER A 215 -1.29 14.56 -22.56
N VAL A 216 -0.91 13.94 -21.46
CA VAL A 216 -1.32 14.33 -20.11
C VAL A 216 -0.11 14.34 -19.17
N TYR A 217 0.02 15.40 -18.39
CA TYR A 217 1.08 15.58 -17.40
C TYR A 217 0.44 15.95 -16.06
N LEU A 218 1.12 15.62 -14.97
CA LEU A 218 0.66 15.94 -13.63
C LEU A 218 1.71 16.76 -12.90
N LYS A 219 1.26 17.73 -12.10
CA LYS A 219 2.13 18.55 -11.26
C LYS A 219 1.53 18.65 -9.86
N LEU A 220 2.36 18.48 -8.83
CA LEU A 220 1.96 18.77 -7.46
C LEU A 220 2.09 20.28 -7.22
N VAL A 221 0.98 20.97 -6.99
CA VAL A 221 0.96 22.43 -6.76
C VAL A 221 1.11 22.75 -5.27
N HIS A 222 0.36 22.06 -4.42
CA HIS A 222 0.45 22.14 -2.97
C HIS A 222 0.19 20.76 -2.35
N GLY A 223 0.73 20.50 -1.17
CA GLY A 223 0.50 19.25 -0.46
C GLY A 223 1.78 18.59 0.00
N LYS A 224 1.71 17.29 0.28
CA LYS A 224 2.81 16.50 0.82
C LYS A 224 3.78 16.10 -0.29
N GLN A 225 5.06 16.41 -0.09
CA GLN A 225 6.14 15.93 -0.95
C GLN A 225 6.43 14.48 -0.60
N ALA A 226 6.23 13.58 -1.55
CA ALA A 226 6.38 12.14 -1.37
C ALA A 226 6.34 11.43 -2.73
N ARG A 227 6.53 10.12 -2.69
CA ARG A 227 6.29 9.24 -3.84
C ARG A 227 4.81 8.90 -3.94
N TYR A 228 4.21 9.11 -5.11
CA TYR A 228 2.80 8.82 -5.39
C TYR A 228 2.67 7.81 -6.52
N GLU A 229 1.73 6.87 -6.36
CA GLU A 229 1.17 6.12 -7.47
C GLU A 229 -0.04 6.89 -7.99
N TYR A 230 -0.13 7.06 -9.31
CA TYR A 230 -1.21 7.79 -9.93
C TYR A 230 -1.68 7.14 -11.23
N GLN A 231 -2.93 7.44 -11.59
CA GLN A 231 -3.57 6.92 -12.79
C GLN A 231 -4.37 8.00 -13.51
N PHE A 232 -4.24 8.06 -14.83
CA PHE A 232 -5.14 8.77 -15.72
C PHE A 232 -6.07 7.78 -16.41
N LYS A 233 -7.35 8.12 -16.53
CA LYS A 233 -8.32 7.37 -17.33
C LYS A 233 -9.06 8.34 -18.24
N ILE A 234 -9.16 8.02 -19.52
CA ILE A 234 -10.13 8.66 -20.42
C ILE A 234 -11.36 7.78 -20.52
N LEU A 235 -12.54 8.38 -20.33
CA LEU A 235 -13.80 7.65 -20.31
C LEU A 235 -14.50 7.73 -21.67
N ASP A 236 -15.44 6.84 -21.87
CA ASP A 236 -16.35 6.86 -23.01
C ASP A 236 -17.21 8.14 -23.02
N LYS A 237 -17.91 8.36 -24.14
CA LYS A 237 -18.81 9.50 -24.33
C LYS A 237 -19.89 9.64 -23.25
N ASN A 238 -20.24 8.55 -22.56
CA ASN A 238 -21.21 8.56 -21.46
C ASN A 238 -20.56 8.88 -20.10
N GLY A 239 -19.24 8.90 -20.01
CA GLY A 239 -18.50 9.16 -18.77
C GLY A 239 -18.60 8.01 -17.76
N SER A 240 -18.87 6.79 -18.24
CA SER A 240 -19.19 5.60 -17.46
C SER A 240 -18.06 4.57 -17.46
N LYS A 241 -17.41 4.35 -18.61
CA LYS A 241 -16.41 3.29 -18.76
C LYS A 241 -15.06 3.87 -19.20
N PRO A 242 -13.92 3.47 -18.57
CA PRO A 242 -12.60 3.83 -19.10
C PRO A 242 -12.36 3.15 -20.45
N ILE A 243 -12.03 3.95 -21.46
CA ILE A 243 -11.58 3.48 -22.77
C ILE A 243 -10.09 3.20 -22.74
N GLU A 244 -9.32 4.09 -22.12
CA GLU A 244 -7.87 3.95 -22.02
C GLU A 244 -7.37 4.45 -20.66
N SER A 245 -6.29 3.88 -20.16
CA SER A 245 -5.78 4.19 -18.83
C SER A 245 -4.26 4.08 -18.75
N TYR A 246 -3.65 5.00 -18.02
CA TYR A 246 -2.22 5.03 -17.78
C TYR A 246 -1.95 5.11 -16.28
N SER A 247 -1.14 4.19 -15.76
CA SER A 247 -0.71 4.18 -14.36
C SER A 247 0.80 4.34 -14.25
N ALA A 248 1.27 5.13 -13.28
CA ALA A 248 2.69 5.33 -13.01
C ALA A 248 2.93 5.58 -11.52
N VAL A 249 4.21 5.52 -11.14
CA VAL A 249 4.69 5.92 -9.81
C VAL A 249 5.78 6.96 -10.03
N ASP A 250 5.79 8.02 -9.22
CA ASP A 250 6.76 9.11 -9.36
C ASP A 250 6.98 9.84 -8.04
N ASP A 251 8.14 10.48 -7.90
CA ASP A 251 8.49 11.32 -6.76
C ASP A 251 8.02 12.76 -7.00
N PHE A 252 7.09 13.23 -6.19
CA PHE A 252 6.58 14.59 -6.29
C PHE A 252 7.20 15.49 -5.23
N SER A 253 7.86 16.52 -5.70
CA SER A 253 8.16 17.74 -4.94
C SER A 253 7.15 18.82 -5.33
N ILE A 254 6.93 19.81 -4.46
CA ILE A 254 6.05 20.93 -4.83
C ILE A 254 6.64 21.62 -6.05
N GLY A 255 5.83 21.74 -7.10
CA GLY A 255 6.23 22.31 -8.38
C GLY A 255 6.79 21.30 -9.40
N SER A 256 7.13 20.06 -9.00
CA SER A 256 7.66 19.06 -9.94
C SER A 256 6.56 18.53 -10.87
N ARG A 257 6.93 18.28 -12.12
CA ARG A 257 6.08 17.64 -13.13
C ARG A 257 6.39 16.15 -13.15
N SER A 258 5.36 15.36 -13.42
CA SER A 258 5.47 13.92 -13.58
C SER A 258 6.20 13.54 -14.87
N LEU A 259 6.62 12.28 -14.95
CA LEU A 259 7.16 11.62 -16.15
C LEU A 259 6.22 11.66 -17.38
N ALA A 260 4.96 12.06 -17.19
CA ALA A 260 3.96 12.27 -18.25
C ALA A 260 3.47 11.02 -18.98
N CYS A 261 2.25 11.12 -19.51
CA CYS A 261 1.72 10.20 -20.50
C CYS A 261 1.62 10.94 -21.84
N GLN A 262 2.65 10.84 -22.67
CA GLN A 262 2.69 11.57 -23.95
C GLN A 262 1.72 11.02 -25.00
N ARG A 263 1.44 9.71 -24.97
CA ARG A 263 0.60 9.02 -25.95
C ARG A 263 -0.52 8.24 -25.24
N LEU A 264 -1.42 8.96 -24.55
CA LEU A 264 -2.51 8.32 -23.80
C LEU A 264 -3.45 7.57 -24.74
N ILE A 265 -4.05 8.27 -25.70
CA ILE A 265 -5.00 7.70 -26.67
C ILE A 265 -4.86 8.42 -28.01
N HIS A 266 -5.02 7.69 -29.11
CA HIS A 266 -4.95 8.25 -30.46
C HIS A 266 -6.15 9.17 -30.72
N LEU A 267 -5.95 10.30 -31.42
CA LEU A 267 -7.00 11.31 -31.59
C LEU A 267 -8.24 10.79 -32.32
N ASN A 268 -8.06 9.94 -33.34
CA ASN A 268 -9.21 9.37 -34.06
C ASN A 268 -10.06 8.47 -33.14
N GLU A 269 -9.42 7.66 -32.31
CA GLU A 269 -10.10 6.79 -31.36
C GLU A 269 -10.80 7.59 -30.26
N ALA A 270 -10.11 8.60 -29.72
CA ALA A 270 -10.68 9.51 -28.74
C ALA A 270 -11.90 10.25 -29.29
N ARG A 271 -11.83 10.77 -30.53
CA ARG A 271 -12.95 11.44 -31.20
C ARG A 271 -14.14 10.52 -31.41
N GLN A 272 -13.89 9.25 -31.74
CA GLN A 272 -14.94 8.29 -32.02
C GLN A 272 -15.62 7.76 -30.75
N GLN A 273 -14.85 7.49 -29.69
CA GLN A 273 -15.34 6.75 -28.51
C GLN A 273 -15.53 7.63 -27.26
N CYS A 274 -14.76 8.71 -27.13
CA CYS A 274 -14.63 9.47 -25.87
C CYS A 274 -15.19 10.90 -25.96
N LEU A 275 -15.27 11.49 -27.16
CA LEU A 275 -15.65 12.89 -27.34
C LEU A 275 -17.15 13.10 -27.08
N THR A 276 -17.46 14.05 -26.19
CA THR A 276 -18.81 14.53 -25.91
C THR A 276 -19.04 15.90 -26.56
N ALA A 277 -20.28 16.40 -26.50
CA ALA A 277 -20.60 17.77 -26.90
C ALA A 277 -19.77 18.83 -26.14
N LYS A 278 -19.29 18.49 -24.95
CA LYS A 278 -18.48 19.35 -24.09
C LYS A 278 -17.02 18.91 -24.04
N GLY A 279 -16.48 18.02 -24.89
CA GLY A 279 -15.08 17.56 -24.77
C GLY A 279 -14.92 16.17 -24.13
N TYR A 280 -13.79 15.91 -23.44
CA TYR A 280 -13.41 14.57 -22.98
C TYR A 280 -13.61 14.37 -21.48
N ASN A 281 -14.25 13.27 -21.09
CA ASN A 281 -14.34 12.89 -19.67
C ASN A 281 -13.04 12.20 -19.23
N MET A 282 -12.39 12.70 -18.17
CA MET A 282 -11.21 12.05 -17.59
C MET A 282 -11.34 11.84 -16.09
N VAL A 283 -10.60 10.86 -15.58
CA VAL A 283 -10.48 10.58 -14.15
C VAL A 283 -9.00 10.57 -13.81
N PHE A 284 -8.68 11.24 -12.70
CA PHE A 284 -7.36 11.21 -12.11
C PHE A 284 -7.44 10.54 -10.74
N VAL A 285 -6.49 9.66 -10.46
CA VAL A 285 -6.40 8.99 -9.16
C VAL A 285 -4.98 9.15 -8.67
N SER A 286 -4.82 9.54 -7.40
CA SER A 286 -3.52 9.55 -6.72
C SER A 286 -3.63 8.79 -5.40
N LYS A 287 -2.55 8.11 -5.04
CA LYS A 287 -2.35 7.60 -3.69
C LYS A 287 -0.87 7.74 -3.29
N PRO A 288 -0.57 8.23 -2.08
CA PRO A 288 0.80 8.22 -1.58
C PRO A 288 1.24 6.78 -1.42
N THR A 289 2.49 6.50 -1.77
CA THR A 289 3.10 5.19 -1.52
C THR A 289 3.55 5.11 -0.05
N ASN A 290 3.71 3.90 0.47
CA ASN A 290 4.22 3.70 1.82
C ASN A 290 5.69 4.22 1.89
N PRO A 291 6.03 5.16 2.80
CA PRO A 291 7.40 5.68 2.92
C PRO A 291 8.46 4.60 3.18
N THR A 292 8.09 3.48 3.82
CA THR A 292 9.01 2.36 4.09
C THR A 292 9.08 1.34 2.95
N TYR A 293 8.27 1.49 1.90
CA TYR A 293 8.15 0.50 0.82
C TYR A 293 9.47 0.18 0.15
N GLY A 294 10.27 1.20 -0.18
CA GLY A 294 11.59 1.00 -0.79
C GLY A 294 12.56 0.25 0.15
N ILE A 295 12.50 0.55 1.46
CA ILE A 295 13.34 -0.11 2.49
C ILE A 295 12.92 -1.58 2.65
N GLU A 296 11.61 -1.84 2.68
CA GLU A 296 11.06 -3.21 2.75
C GLU A 296 11.46 -4.03 1.52
N CYS A 297 11.36 -3.44 0.33
CA CYS A 297 11.81 -4.06 -0.92
C CYS A 297 13.31 -4.33 -0.89
N ALA A 298 14.12 -3.39 -0.39
CA ALA A 298 15.58 -3.52 -0.34
C ALA A 298 16.01 -4.61 0.65
N ALA A 299 15.35 -4.69 1.81
CA ALA A 299 15.56 -5.76 2.78
C ALA A 299 15.19 -7.13 2.18
N ALA A 300 14.04 -7.23 1.51
CA ALA A 300 13.63 -8.44 0.82
C ALA A 300 14.59 -8.82 -0.32
N LEU A 301 15.08 -7.84 -1.09
CA LEU A 301 16.06 -8.05 -2.14
C LEU A 301 17.37 -8.59 -1.56
N ALA A 302 17.92 -7.95 -0.53
CA ALA A 302 19.16 -8.38 0.12
C ALA A 302 19.08 -9.80 0.69
N GLN A 303 17.95 -10.16 1.30
CA GLN A 303 17.71 -11.52 1.79
C GLN A 303 17.66 -12.55 0.65
N ASN A 304 17.06 -12.17 -0.47
CA ASN A 304 16.82 -13.07 -1.59
C ASN A 304 17.98 -13.18 -2.58
N LYS A 305 18.95 -12.25 -2.59
CA LYS A 305 20.13 -12.29 -3.49
C LYS A 305 20.99 -13.55 -3.34
N ARG A 306 20.98 -14.17 -2.16
CA ARG A 306 21.72 -15.43 -1.89
C ARG A 306 20.94 -16.67 -2.31
N LEU A 307 19.67 -16.51 -2.67
CA LEU A 307 18.77 -17.59 -3.02
C LEU A 307 18.64 -17.61 -4.55
N ARG A 308 18.85 -18.78 -5.16
CA ARG A 308 18.61 -18.97 -6.60
C ARG A 308 17.12 -19.18 -6.85
N HIS A 309 16.35 -18.12 -6.74
CA HIS A 309 14.91 -18.16 -7.00
C HIS A 309 14.60 -18.47 -8.46
N ASP A 310 13.45 -19.12 -8.68
CA ASP A 310 12.84 -19.17 -10.00
C ASP A 310 12.36 -17.77 -10.42
N TYR A 311 12.34 -17.54 -11.73
CA TYR A 311 11.76 -16.32 -12.28
C TYR A 311 10.31 -16.15 -11.83
N ARG A 312 9.98 -14.95 -11.33
CA ARG A 312 8.58 -14.53 -11.26
C ARG A 312 8.15 -14.16 -12.67
N LYS A 313 7.25 -14.96 -13.26
CA LYS A 313 6.79 -14.81 -14.65
C LYS A 313 5.44 -14.11 -14.73
N PHE A 314 5.26 -13.35 -15.81
CA PHE A 314 4.02 -12.67 -16.17
C PHE A 314 3.78 -12.79 -17.67
N THR A 315 2.52 -12.62 -18.07
CA THR A 315 2.11 -12.61 -19.46
C THR A 315 1.39 -11.31 -19.82
N TRP A 316 1.58 -10.85 -21.05
CA TRP A 316 0.87 -9.69 -21.59
C TRP A 316 0.49 -9.93 -23.05
N THR A 317 -0.75 -9.59 -23.40
CA THR A 317 -1.26 -9.74 -24.76
C THR A 317 -1.52 -8.36 -25.37
N VAL A 318 -0.84 -8.06 -26.48
CA VAL A 318 -1.12 -6.87 -27.28
C VAL A 318 -2.19 -7.23 -28.29
N ARG A 319 -3.44 -6.83 -28.02
CA ARG A 319 -4.57 -7.01 -28.94
C ARG A 319 -4.65 -5.91 -29.99
N ASN A 320 -5.26 -6.20 -31.13
CA ASN A 320 -5.42 -5.27 -32.27
C ASN A 320 -4.06 -4.70 -32.71
N PHE A 321 -3.05 -5.56 -32.79
CA PHE A 321 -1.66 -5.17 -32.99
C PHE A 321 -1.49 -4.34 -34.26
N THR A 322 -2.12 -4.73 -35.37
CA THR A 322 -2.01 -4.03 -36.66
C THR A 322 -2.44 -2.57 -36.53
N ALA A 323 -3.58 -2.32 -35.88
CA ALA A 323 -4.06 -0.95 -35.64
C ALA A 323 -3.11 -0.17 -34.71
N LYS A 324 -2.61 -0.79 -33.65
CA LYS A 324 -1.66 -0.17 -32.70
C LYS A 324 -0.33 0.18 -33.36
N ARG A 325 0.18 -0.68 -34.24
CA ARG A 325 1.38 -0.44 -35.05
C ARG A 325 1.19 0.75 -35.98
N VAL A 326 0.11 0.77 -36.77
CA VAL A 326 -0.19 1.90 -37.68
C VAL A 326 -0.31 3.23 -36.92
N ALA A 327 -0.92 3.19 -35.73
CA ALA A 327 -1.04 4.37 -34.87
C ALA A 327 0.29 4.81 -34.22
N ASN A 328 1.38 4.04 -34.31
CA ASN A 328 2.61 4.25 -33.53
C ASN A 328 2.35 4.27 -32.01
N LYS A 329 1.48 3.37 -31.54
CA LYS A 329 1.10 3.27 -30.13
C LYS A 329 2.24 2.65 -29.31
N ILE A 330 2.45 3.22 -28.13
CA ILE A 330 3.24 2.61 -27.06
C ILE A 330 2.25 1.95 -26.11
N GLU A 331 2.33 0.62 -26.01
CA GLU A 331 1.50 -0.16 -25.11
C GLU A 331 2.24 -0.36 -23.79
N PHE A 332 1.52 -0.23 -22.67
CA PHE A 332 2.03 -0.55 -21.35
C PHE A 332 1.19 -1.67 -20.72
N SER A 333 1.84 -2.59 -20.02
CA SER A 333 1.15 -3.52 -19.15
C SER A 333 0.55 -2.83 -17.92
N SER A 334 -0.33 -3.54 -17.23
CA SER A 334 -0.61 -3.21 -15.83
C SER A 334 0.65 -3.27 -14.98
N ILE A 335 0.64 -2.55 -13.85
CA ILE A 335 1.71 -2.64 -12.84
C ILE A 335 1.71 -4.06 -12.26
N MET A 336 2.89 -4.65 -12.21
CA MET A 336 3.12 -5.99 -11.65
C MET A 336 4.08 -5.90 -10.47
N TYR A 337 4.12 -6.96 -9.66
CA TYR A 337 4.96 -7.02 -8.47
C TYR A 337 5.73 -8.33 -8.42
N ASP A 338 7.04 -8.23 -8.27
CA ASP A 338 7.90 -9.41 -8.12
C ASP A 338 7.81 -10.02 -6.70
N GLN A 339 8.68 -10.99 -6.41
CA GLN A 339 8.73 -11.65 -5.10
C GLN A 339 9.18 -10.71 -3.97
N GLN A 340 9.97 -9.68 -4.29
CA GLN A 340 10.46 -8.65 -3.37
C GLN A 340 9.44 -7.52 -3.20
N LYS A 341 8.27 -7.64 -3.86
CA LYS A 341 7.24 -6.60 -3.97
C LYS A 341 7.68 -5.38 -4.75
N ILE A 342 8.79 -5.40 -5.49
CA ILE A 342 9.20 -4.30 -6.36
C ILE A 342 8.21 -4.21 -7.51
N SER A 343 7.83 -2.99 -7.89
CA SER A 343 6.84 -2.76 -8.93
C SER A 343 7.48 -2.54 -10.29
N TRP A 344 6.96 -3.24 -11.28
CA TRP A 344 7.48 -3.29 -12.64
C TRP A 344 6.39 -2.97 -13.66
N ARG A 345 6.81 -2.57 -14.86
CA ARG A 345 5.95 -2.36 -16.01
C ARG A 345 6.63 -2.83 -17.29
N PHE A 346 5.85 -3.47 -18.16
CA PHE A 346 6.30 -3.89 -19.47
C PHE A 346 5.80 -2.89 -20.52
N ARG A 347 6.72 -2.38 -21.33
CA ARG A 347 6.47 -1.38 -22.39
C ARG A 347 6.74 -2.02 -23.75
N ILE A 348 5.84 -1.80 -24.69
CA ILE A 348 5.93 -2.29 -26.07
C ILE A 348 5.72 -1.12 -27.03
N ASP A 349 6.75 -0.77 -27.80
CA ASP A 349 6.61 0.21 -28.88
C ASP A 349 6.23 -0.58 -30.15
N CYS A 350 4.93 -0.62 -30.46
CA CYS A 350 4.37 -1.48 -31.51
C CYS A 350 4.88 -1.18 -32.92
N ASN A 351 5.45 0.01 -33.13
CA ASN A 351 6.02 0.43 -34.40
C ASN A 351 7.53 0.72 -34.31
N GLY A 352 8.18 0.42 -33.19
CA GLY A 352 9.61 0.67 -32.98
C GLY A 352 9.90 1.95 -32.19
N HIS A 353 10.96 1.89 -31.38
CA HIS A 353 11.37 2.98 -30.49
C HIS A 353 12.07 4.14 -31.23
N TRP A 354 13.10 3.83 -32.02
CA TRP A 354 13.88 4.79 -32.81
C TRP A 354 13.67 4.58 -34.32
N GLU A 355 13.68 3.33 -34.76
CA GLU A 355 13.52 2.94 -36.16
C GLU A 355 12.07 2.57 -36.45
N GLN A 356 11.24 3.61 -36.63
CA GLN A 356 9.81 3.43 -36.83
C GLN A 356 9.52 2.62 -38.11
N GLY A 357 8.66 1.62 -38.00
CA GLY A 357 8.26 0.76 -39.11
C GLY A 357 9.14 -0.48 -39.30
N SER A 358 10.29 -0.58 -38.63
CA SER A 358 11.25 -1.69 -38.82
C SER A 358 11.10 -2.82 -37.82
N TYR A 359 10.93 -2.50 -36.53
CA TYR A 359 10.96 -3.47 -35.44
C TYR A 359 9.83 -3.25 -34.44
N ILE A 360 9.45 -4.31 -33.73
CA ILE A 360 8.83 -4.17 -32.42
C ILE A 360 9.93 -3.97 -31.38
N SER A 361 9.75 -2.99 -30.50
CA SER A 361 10.68 -2.74 -29.38
C SER A 361 9.99 -3.05 -28.06
N VAL A 362 10.73 -3.63 -27.12
CA VAL A 362 10.19 -4.05 -25.81
C VAL A 362 11.12 -3.65 -24.68
N PHE A 363 10.56 -3.17 -23.58
CA PHE A 363 11.31 -2.70 -22.42
C PHE A 363 10.63 -3.14 -21.13
N LEU A 364 11.43 -3.44 -20.11
CA LEU A 364 11.01 -3.63 -18.74
C LEU A 364 11.43 -2.39 -17.93
N GLU A 365 10.51 -1.84 -17.16
CA GLU A 365 10.70 -0.61 -16.38
C GLU A 365 10.53 -0.92 -14.89
N LEU A 366 11.50 -0.50 -14.07
CA LEU A 366 11.38 -0.54 -12.61
C LEU A 366 10.68 0.73 -12.15
N LEU A 367 9.45 0.62 -11.67
CA LEU A 367 8.65 1.78 -11.29
C LEU A 367 8.90 2.25 -9.86
N ASN A 368 9.01 1.32 -8.91
CA ASN A 368 9.19 1.61 -7.49
C ASN A 368 9.73 0.39 -6.74
N GLY A 369 10.35 0.61 -5.59
CA GLY A 369 10.91 -0.44 -4.74
C GLY A 369 12.39 -0.22 -4.50
N ALA A 370 13.20 -1.23 -4.80
CA ALA A 370 14.63 -1.22 -4.54
C ALA A 370 15.45 -1.38 -5.82
N GLU A 371 16.58 -0.69 -5.86
CA GLU A 371 17.57 -0.76 -6.93
C GLU A 371 18.45 -1.99 -6.75
N GLY A 372 18.92 -2.55 -7.86
CA GLY A 372 19.78 -3.74 -7.80
C GLY A 372 19.97 -4.42 -9.14
N TRP A 373 20.71 -5.52 -9.11
CA TRP A 373 20.89 -6.39 -10.25
C TRP A 373 19.78 -7.44 -10.32
N PHE A 374 19.24 -7.61 -11.52
CA PHE A 374 18.17 -8.57 -11.79
C PHE A 374 18.54 -9.40 -13.02
N ASP A 375 18.30 -10.70 -12.93
CA ASP A 375 18.17 -11.52 -14.11
C ASP A 375 16.76 -11.28 -14.67
N VAL A 376 16.66 -10.96 -15.95
CA VAL A 376 15.39 -10.71 -16.62
C VAL A 376 15.32 -11.41 -17.96
N PHE A 377 14.12 -11.82 -18.36
CA PHE A 377 13.88 -12.30 -19.71
C PHE A 377 12.59 -11.71 -20.30
N ILE A 378 12.57 -11.58 -21.62
CA ILE A 378 11.40 -11.23 -22.42
C ILE A 378 11.28 -12.25 -23.54
N LYS A 379 10.09 -12.82 -23.71
CA LYS A 379 9.75 -13.81 -24.71
C LYS A 379 8.50 -13.40 -25.47
N LEU A 380 8.57 -13.37 -26.79
CA LEU A 380 7.40 -13.38 -27.68
C LEU A 380 7.15 -14.82 -28.11
N PHE A 381 5.90 -15.26 -28.11
CA PHE A 381 5.55 -16.62 -28.52
C PHE A 381 4.19 -16.66 -29.20
N ASN A 382 3.98 -17.66 -30.06
CA ASN A 382 2.68 -17.96 -30.62
C ASN A 382 1.97 -19.02 -29.74
N PRO A 383 0.81 -18.73 -29.15
CA PRO A 383 0.10 -19.69 -28.30
C PRO A 383 -0.46 -20.88 -29.08
N MET A 384 -0.73 -20.71 -30.38
CA MET A 384 -1.25 -21.76 -31.27
C MET A 384 -0.14 -22.60 -31.90
N ASN A 385 1.11 -22.10 -31.91
CA ASN A 385 2.27 -22.82 -32.41
C ASN A 385 3.48 -22.59 -31.49
N PRO A 386 3.65 -23.43 -30.45
CA PRO A 386 4.68 -23.24 -29.42
C PRO A 386 6.14 -23.29 -29.93
N ILE A 387 6.38 -23.77 -31.15
CA ILE A 387 7.71 -23.76 -31.78
C ILE A 387 8.11 -22.32 -32.14
N ASN A 388 7.15 -21.47 -32.48
CA ASN A 388 7.39 -20.07 -32.80
C ASN A 388 7.54 -19.26 -31.51
N GLN A 389 8.76 -19.16 -31.03
CA GLN A 389 9.12 -18.31 -29.90
C GLN A 389 10.44 -17.56 -30.13
N HIS A 390 10.52 -16.35 -29.59
CA HIS A 390 11.72 -15.53 -29.59
C HIS A 390 11.96 -15.05 -28.16
N LYS A 391 13.09 -15.42 -27.57
CA LYS A 391 13.46 -15.07 -26.19
C LYS A 391 14.76 -14.28 -26.15
N ARG A 392 14.81 -13.29 -25.26
CA ARG A 392 16.01 -12.59 -24.83
C ARG A 392 16.10 -12.62 -23.30
N GLU A 393 17.31 -12.77 -22.79
CA GLU A 393 17.61 -12.88 -21.36
C GLU A 393 18.96 -12.21 -21.08
N LEU A 394 19.07 -11.56 -19.93
CA LEU A 394 20.31 -10.96 -19.44
C LEU A 394 20.23 -10.69 -17.94
N THR A 395 21.37 -10.28 -17.40
CA THR A 395 21.48 -9.64 -16.10
C THR A 395 21.67 -8.14 -16.29
N HIS A 396 20.88 -7.31 -15.59
CA HIS A 396 20.96 -5.85 -15.69
C HIS A 396 20.74 -5.17 -14.34
N LYS A 397 21.42 -4.04 -14.14
CA LYS A 397 21.24 -3.19 -12.96
C LYS A 397 20.14 -2.17 -13.21
N PHE A 398 19.07 -2.24 -12.42
CA PHE A 398 17.99 -1.27 -12.48
C PHE A 398 18.11 -0.26 -11.32
N THR A 399 17.86 1.00 -11.64
CA THR A 399 17.58 2.06 -10.66
C THR A 399 16.09 2.38 -10.72
N VAL A 400 15.55 3.07 -9.70
CA VAL A 400 14.14 3.46 -9.75
C VAL A 400 13.89 4.39 -10.94
N HIS A 401 12.81 4.10 -11.69
CA HIS A 401 12.44 4.74 -12.96
C HIS A 401 13.37 4.43 -14.15
N SER A 402 14.38 3.56 -13.99
CA SER A 402 15.15 3.09 -15.14
C SER A 402 14.39 2.05 -15.93
N ASN A 403 14.79 1.88 -17.18
CA ASN A 403 14.30 0.82 -18.04
C ASN A 403 15.48 0.11 -18.70
N TRP A 404 15.24 -1.13 -19.08
CA TRP A 404 16.09 -1.89 -19.98
C TRP A 404 15.21 -2.57 -21.00
N GLY A 405 15.67 -2.64 -22.24
CA GLY A 405 14.92 -3.33 -23.27
C GLY A 405 15.74 -3.61 -24.52
N VAL A 406 15.04 -4.13 -25.51
CA VAL A 406 15.60 -4.50 -26.81
C VAL A 406 14.89 -3.66 -27.88
N PRO A 407 15.51 -2.54 -28.33
CA PRO A 407 14.94 -1.70 -29.38
C PRO A 407 14.65 -2.48 -30.67
N HIS A 408 15.51 -3.45 -31.01
CA HIS A 408 15.37 -4.31 -32.19
C HIS A 408 15.02 -5.74 -31.75
N PHE A 409 13.85 -5.93 -31.14
CA PHE A 409 13.47 -7.22 -30.58
C PHE A 409 13.10 -8.23 -31.67
N VAL A 410 12.09 -7.92 -32.48
CA VAL A 410 11.71 -8.72 -33.65
C VAL A 410 11.44 -7.78 -34.82
N SER A 411 11.97 -8.10 -36.00
CA SER A 411 11.70 -7.37 -37.23
C SER A 411 10.22 -7.50 -37.59
N HIS A 412 9.60 -6.43 -38.08
CA HIS A 412 8.23 -6.51 -38.58
C HIS A 412 8.08 -7.46 -39.77
N TRP A 413 9.16 -7.69 -40.53
CA TRP A 413 9.17 -8.66 -41.63
C TRP A 413 9.08 -10.11 -41.12
N ASP A 414 9.62 -10.38 -39.92
CA ASP A 414 9.69 -11.71 -39.32
C ASP A 414 8.60 -11.94 -38.26
N LEU A 415 7.64 -11.01 -38.13
CA LEU A 415 6.66 -11.02 -37.04
C LEU A 415 5.49 -11.99 -37.28
N ASN A 416 5.18 -12.28 -38.54
CA ASN A 416 4.03 -13.09 -38.94
C ASN A 416 3.92 -14.45 -38.22
N PRO A 417 4.99 -15.23 -37.99
CA PRO A 417 4.91 -16.50 -37.27
C PRO A 417 4.45 -16.37 -35.81
N PHE A 418 4.58 -15.17 -35.21
CA PHE A 418 4.22 -14.87 -33.83
C PHE A 418 2.81 -14.27 -33.69
N LEU A 419 2.25 -13.74 -34.78
CA LEU A 419 0.94 -13.09 -34.78
C LEU A 419 -0.17 -14.13 -34.81
N SER A 420 -1.14 -14.03 -33.90
CA SER A 420 -2.32 -14.90 -33.85
C SER A 420 -3.56 -14.06 -33.61
N ASN A 421 -4.52 -14.06 -34.53
CA ASN A 421 -5.75 -13.26 -34.45
C ASN A 421 -5.51 -11.75 -34.24
N ASP A 422 -4.50 -11.18 -34.90
CA ASP A 422 -4.03 -9.80 -34.68
C ASP A 422 -3.61 -9.50 -33.22
N GLU A 423 -3.13 -10.54 -32.52
CA GLU A 423 -2.59 -10.44 -31.16
C GLU A 423 -1.13 -10.92 -31.11
N LEU A 424 -0.33 -10.25 -30.28
CA LEU A 424 1.02 -10.70 -29.89
C LEU A 424 1.03 -11.07 -28.41
N HIS A 425 1.63 -12.21 -28.08
CA HIS A 425 1.68 -12.74 -26.72
C HIS A 425 3.10 -12.73 -26.17
N PHE A 426 3.28 -12.03 -25.07
CA PHE A 426 4.56 -11.91 -24.38
C PHE A 426 4.51 -12.68 -23.06
N GLU A 427 5.61 -13.34 -22.74
CA GLU A 427 5.93 -13.80 -21.38
C GLU A 427 7.24 -13.13 -20.99
N TYR A 428 7.31 -12.58 -19.79
CA TYR A 428 8.53 -11.98 -19.28
C TYR A 428 8.65 -12.30 -17.80
N GLY A 429 9.89 -12.30 -17.31
CA GLY A 429 10.15 -12.70 -15.94
C GLY A 429 11.37 -12.00 -15.38
N MET A 430 11.38 -11.85 -14.06
CA MET A 430 12.46 -11.22 -13.32
C MET A 430 12.72 -11.98 -12.02
N ARG A 431 13.96 -11.94 -11.57
CA ARG A 431 14.39 -12.37 -10.24
C ARG A 431 15.63 -11.59 -9.82
N PRO A 432 15.95 -11.51 -8.52
CA PRO A 432 17.24 -10.98 -8.08
C PRO A 432 18.38 -11.73 -8.77
N ALA A 433 19.37 -11.00 -9.27
CA ALA A 433 20.61 -11.61 -9.73
C ALA A 433 21.33 -12.27 -8.56
N HIS A 434 22.03 -13.37 -8.82
CA HIS A 434 22.81 -14.02 -7.78
C HIS A 434 24.02 -13.16 -7.40
N ILE A 435 24.40 -13.17 -6.12
CA ILE A 435 25.48 -12.30 -5.60
C ILE A 435 26.81 -12.42 -6.36
N GLU A 436 27.10 -13.58 -6.94
CA GLU A 436 28.32 -13.85 -7.73
C GLU A 436 28.32 -13.15 -9.10
N GLN A 437 27.13 -12.83 -9.64
CA GLN A 437 26.97 -12.19 -10.95
C GLN A 437 27.05 -10.66 -10.86
N GLU A 438 27.09 -10.07 -9.67
CA GLU A 438 27.17 -8.61 -9.48
C GLU A 438 28.60 -8.05 -9.55
N ILE A 439 29.61 -8.93 -9.65
CA ILE A 439 31.05 -8.60 -9.53
C ILE A 439 31.75 -8.55 -10.92
N GLN A 440 31.06 -8.96 -11.99
CA GLN A 440 31.50 -8.77 -13.38
C GLN A 440 30.85 -7.53 -13.98
#